data_AF-A0A949LL64-F1
#
_entry.id   AF-A0A949LL64-F1
#
_cell.length_a   1.000
_cell.length_b   1.000
_cell.length_c   1.000
_cell.angle_alpha   90.00
_cell.angle_beta   90.00
_cell.angle_gamma   90.00
#
_symmetry.space_group_name_H-M   'P 1'
#
loop_
_entity.id
_entity.type
_entity.pdbx_description
1 polymer ?
#
loop_
_entity_poly.entity_id
_entity_poly.type
_entity_poly.pdbx_seq_one_letter_code
_entity_poly.pdbx_strand_id
1 'polypeptide(L)'
;MKFFVFLISLLVTTSSFAADPNVKKSDSGICHDKKSASYTQTKKFVPFESMEECTKSGGRAPVNAKEKEAADPIKKSETGICHDKTSASYSNTNKFTPYRSMDECLKSGGKPIKK
;
A
#
# COMPACT_ATOMS: atom_id res chain seq x y z
N MET A 1 -1.72 -43.84 56.95
CA MET A 1 -0.71 -43.13 56.12
C MET A 1 -1.43 -42.51 54.93
N LYS A 2 -1.83 -41.25 55.09
CA LYS A 2 -1.45 -40.11 54.22
C LYS A 2 -1.85 -40.28 52.75
N PHE A 3 -3.12 -39.95 52.48
CA PHE A 3 -3.66 -39.61 51.17
C PHE A 3 -2.85 -38.45 50.58
N PHE A 4 -1.89 -38.76 49.71
CA PHE A 4 -1.13 -37.77 48.97
C PHE A 4 -2.00 -37.25 47.82
N VAL A 5 -2.71 -36.17 48.15
CA VAL A 5 -3.23 -35.09 47.30
C VAL A 5 -2.94 -35.27 45.80
N PHE A 6 -4.01 -35.61 45.07
CA PHE A 6 -4.16 -35.40 43.63
C PHE A 6 -3.97 -33.89 43.34
N LEU A 7 -2.77 -33.50 42.93
CA LEU A 7 -2.50 -32.16 42.42
C LEU A 7 -2.81 -32.16 40.92
N ILE A 8 -4.10 -32.03 40.61
CA ILE A 8 -4.62 -31.78 39.26
C ILE A 8 -4.02 -30.45 38.80
N SER A 9 -2.93 -30.52 38.04
CA SER A 9 -2.41 -29.39 37.29
C SER A 9 -3.32 -29.18 36.09
N LEU A 10 -4.33 -28.32 36.29
CA LEU A 10 -5.20 -27.84 35.22
C LEU A 10 -4.38 -26.85 34.37
N LEU A 11 -3.73 -27.34 33.31
CA LEU A 11 -3.21 -26.49 32.24
C LEU A 11 -4.41 -25.88 31.50
N VAL A 12 -4.79 -24.66 31.90
CA VAL A 12 -5.74 -23.83 31.18
C VAL A 12 -5.04 -23.33 29.91
N THR A 13 -5.28 -24.01 28.79
CA THR A 13 -4.88 -23.51 27.46
C THR A 13 -5.81 -22.36 27.08
N THR A 14 -5.41 -21.13 27.39
CA THR A 14 -6.11 -19.94 26.91
C THR A 14 -5.84 -19.78 25.41
N SER A 15 -6.75 -20.29 24.59
CA SER A 15 -6.78 -19.98 23.16
C SER A 15 -7.17 -18.50 22.99
N SER A 16 -6.19 -17.62 22.86
CA SER A 16 -6.42 -16.23 22.50
C SER A 16 -7.01 -16.18 21.08
N PHE A 17 -8.32 -15.98 20.98
CA PHE A 17 -8.93 -15.48 19.75
C PHE A 17 -8.42 -14.06 19.55
N ALA A 18 -7.27 -13.92 18.88
CA ALA A 18 -6.75 -12.62 18.49
C ALA A 18 -7.76 -12.00 17.52
N ALA A 19 -8.36 -10.88 17.91
CA ALA A 19 -9.18 -10.09 17.01
C ALA A 19 -8.34 -9.69 15.79
N ASP A 20 -8.97 -9.65 14.61
CA ASP A 20 -8.29 -9.22 13.40
C ASP A 20 -7.75 -7.78 13.57
N PRO A 21 -6.44 -7.56 13.35
CA PRO A 21 -5.78 -6.27 13.61
C PRO A 21 -6.35 -5.18 12.73
N ASN A 22 -6.38 -3.92 13.16
CA ASN A 22 -6.98 -2.86 12.34
C ASN A 22 -6.21 -2.61 11.03
N VAL A 23 -4.90 -2.86 11.03
CA VAL A 23 -4.02 -2.71 9.86
C VAL A 23 -3.07 -3.91 9.74
N LYS A 24 -2.82 -4.34 8.50
CA LYS A 24 -1.87 -5.38 8.12
C LYS A 24 -0.79 -4.80 7.22
N LYS A 25 0.48 -4.89 7.60
CA LYS A 25 1.61 -4.58 6.71
C LYS A 25 2.03 -5.84 5.99
N SER A 26 1.88 -5.88 4.66
CA SER A 26 2.33 -7.01 3.85
C SER A 26 3.86 -7.11 3.80
N ASP A 27 4.38 -8.27 3.38
CA ASP A 27 5.82 -8.49 3.14
C ASP A 27 6.42 -7.49 2.12
N SER A 28 5.58 -6.92 1.24
CA SER A 28 5.97 -5.87 0.27
C SER A 28 6.04 -4.45 0.87
N GLY A 29 5.85 -4.34 2.20
CA GLY A 29 5.88 -3.11 2.96
C GLY A 29 4.62 -2.25 2.85
N ILE A 30 3.51 -2.77 2.32
CA ILE A 30 2.27 -1.98 2.14
C ILE A 30 1.33 -2.20 3.34
N CYS A 31 0.86 -1.09 3.93
CA CYS A 31 -0.13 -1.04 4.99
C CYS A 31 -1.55 -1.13 4.41
N HIS A 32 -2.31 -2.13 4.83
CA HIS A 32 -3.69 -2.38 4.44
C HIS A 32 -4.58 -2.22 5.66
N ASP A 33 -5.53 -1.29 5.63
CA ASP A 33 -6.61 -1.21 6.63
C ASP A 33 -7.81 -2.06 6.20
N LYS A 34 -8.76 -2.26 7.12
CA LYS A 34 -10.01 -3.02 6.86
C LYS A 34 -10.84 -2.49 5.69
N LYS A 35 -10.62 -1.25 5.23
CA LYS A 35 -11.31 -0.64 4.10
C LYS A 35 -10.68 -1.02 2.76
N SER A 36 -9.42 -1.45 2.75
CA SER A 36 -8.72 -1.87 1.54
C SER A 36 -9.09 -3.30 1.11
N ALA A 37 -9.33 -3.51 -0.19
CA ALA A 37 -9.68 -4.83 -0.74
C ALA A 37 -8.60 -5.91 -0.49
N SER A 38 -7.34 -5.50 -0.37
CA SER A 38 -6.20 -6.40 -0.14
C SER A 38 -6.02 -6.79 1.34
N TYR A 39 -6.77 -6.21 2.27
CA TYR A 39 -6.68 -6.53 3.69
C TYR A 39 -6.96 -8.00 4.00
N THR A 40 -8.03 -8.55 3.42
CA THR A 40 -8.41 -9.96 3.60
C THR A 40 -7.48 -10.90 2.83
N GLN A 41 -6.91 -10.41 1.73
CA GLN A 41 -5.99 -11.17 0.86
C GLN A 41 -4.58 -11.29 1.45
N THR A 42 -4.19 -10.33 2.28
CA THR A 42 -2.86 -10.30 2.91
C THR A 42 -2.81 -11.30 4.07
N LYS A 43 -2.30 -12.50 3.79
CA LYS A 43 -2.15 -13.60 4.76
C LYS A 43 -0.82 -13.59 5.52
N LYS A 44 0.23 -13.07 4.89
CA LYS A 44 1.54 -12.82 5.53
C LYS A 44 1.65 -11.34 5.84
N PHE A 45 1.64 -11.01 7.14
CA PHE A 45 1.62 -9.62 7.57
C PHE A 45 2.23 -9.40 8.95
N VAL A 46 2.62 -8.15 9.19
CA VAL A 46 2.85 -7.59 10.52
C VAL A 46 1.60 -6.79 10.93
N PRO A 47 0.97 -7.07 12.08
CA PRO A 47 -0.23 -6.38 12.55
C PRO A 47 0.11 -5.00 13.14
N PHE A 48 -0.80 -4.03 12.97
CA PHE A 48 -0.73 -2.69 13.57
C PHE A 48 -2.13 -2.22 14.01
N GLU A 49 -2.19 -1.37 15.04
CA GLU A 49 -3.44 -0.80 15.57
C GLU A 49 -3.99 0.32 14.66
N SER A 50 -3.12 0.97 13.89
CA SER A 50 -3.47 2.07 13.01
C SER A 50 -2.57 2.18 11.78
N MET A 51 -3.06 2.91 10.78
CA MET A 51 -2.28 3.20 9.56
C MET A 51 -1.04 4.05 9.88
N GLU A 52 -1.17 4.96 10.84
CA GLU A 52 -0.07 5.85 11.25
C GLU A 52 1.08 5.06 11.90
N GLU A 53 0.76 4.09 12.74
CA GLU A 53 1.79 3.23 13.35
C GLU A 53 2.47 2.35 12.30
N CYS A 54 1.67 1.80 11.37
CA CYS A 54 2.19 1.01 10.26
C CYS A 54 3.14 1.85 9.37
N THR A 55 2.82 3.11 9.08
CA THR A 55 3.72 3.98 8.30
C THR A 55 4.97 4.39 9.07
N LYS A 56 4.86 4.66 10.38
CA LYS A 56 6.03 4.89 11.25
C LYS A 56 6.98 3.70 11.31
N SER A 57 6.47 2.47 11.15
CA SER A 57 7.30 1.26 11.02
C SER A 57 8.03 1.13 9.67
N GLY A 58 7.94 2.14 8.79
CA GLY A 58 8.47 2.11 7.42
C GLY A 58 7.53 1.44 6.41
N GLY A 59 6.24 1.29 6.74
CA GLY A 59 5.23 0.86 5.78
C GLY A 59 4.76 2.02 4.89
N ARG A 60 4.20 1.70 3.72
CA ARG A 60 3.60 2.67 2.79
C ARG A 60 2.11 2.40 2.62
N ALA A 61 1.32 3.44 2.43
CA ALA A 61 -0.10 3.30 2.12
C ALA A 61 -0.32 2.53 0.80
N PRO A 62 -1.51 1.92 0.59
CA PRO A 62 -1.82 1.29 -0.67
C PRO A 62 -1.89 2.38 -1.76
N VAL A 63 -1.10 2.22 -2.81
CA VAL A 63 -1.36 2.91 -4.08
C VAL A 63 -2.68 2.36 -4.61
N ASN A 64 -3.63 3.25 -4.90
CA ASN A 64 -4.94 2.83 -5.39
C ASN A 64 -4.75 1.91 -6.60
N ALA A 65 -5.51 0.82 -6.71
CA ALA A 65 -5.36 -0.10 -7.85
C ALA A 65 -5.56 0.60 -9.21
N LYS A 66 -6.25 1.77 -9.24
CA LYS A 66 -6.31 2.66 -10.41
C LYS A 66 -4.95 3.24 -10.85
N GLU A 67 -3.97 3.29 -9.96
CA GLU A 67 -2.59 3.71 -10.20
C GLU A 67 -1.66 2.54 -10.57
N LYS A 68 -2.06 1.29 -10.26
CA LYS A 68 -1.20 0.11 -10.39
C LYS A 68 -1.57 -0.82 -11.55
N GLU A 69 -2.61 -0.52 -12.31
CA GLU A 69 -2.82 -1.16 -13.62
C GLU A 69 -2.11 -0.34 -14.67
N ALA A 70 -0.83 -0.65 -14.94
CA ALA A 70 -0.10 -0.18 -16.14
C ALA A 70 -0.50 1.24 -16.60
N ALA A 71 -0.62 2.18 -15.65
CA ALA A 71 -1.09 3.51 -15.94
C ALA A 71 0.04 4.09 -16.77
N ASP A 72 -0.26 4.23 -18.06
CA ASP A 72 0.60 4.81 -19.06
C ASP A 72 1.31 6.02 -18.42
N PRO A 73 2.63 5.93 -18.18
CA PRO A 73 3.32 6.88 -17.33
C PRO A 73 3.13 8.27 -17.92
N ILE A 74 2.91 9.27 -17.07
CA ILE A 74 2.83 10.64 -17.54
C ILE A 74 4.17 11.01 -18.17
N LYS A 75 4.18 11.30 -19.46
CA LYS A 75 5.39 11.58 -20.24
C LYS A 75 5.66 13.08 -20.21
N LYS A 76 6.76 13.51 -19.62
CA LYS A 76 7.25 14.89 -19.80
C LYS A 76 8.12 14.96 -21.04
N SER A 77 7.71 15.75 -22.03
CA SER A 77 8.50 16.01 -23.24
C SER A 77 9.78 16.79 -22.94
N GLU A 78 10.71 16.85 -23.89
CA GLU A 78 11.90 17.73 -23.80
C GLU A 78 11.52 19.22 -23.71
N THR A 79 10.35 19.60 -24.23
CA THR A 79 9.79 20.95 -24.08
C THR A 79 9.16 21.21 -22.71
N GLY A 80 9.19 20.21 -21.81
CA GLY A 80 8.71 20.32 -20.44
C GLY A 80 7.19 20.21 -20.29
N ILE A 81 6.48 19.67 -21.28
CA ILE A 81 5.03 19.49 -21.24
C ILE A 81 4.72 18.07 -20.75
N CYS A 82 3.80 17.96 -19.81
CA CYS A 82 3.37 16.70 -19.21
C CYS A 82 2.17 16.12 -19.98
N HIS A 83 2.34 14.91 -20.54
CA HIS A 83 1.36 14.20 -21.34
C HIS A 83 0.83 12.97 -20.63
N ASP A 84 -0.48 12.87 -20.48
CA ASP A 84 -1.17 11.62 -20.12
C ASP A 84 -1.62 10.86 -21.38
N LYS A 85 -2.07 9.61 -21.22
CA LYS A 85 -2.57 8.77 -22.32
C LYS A 85 -3.73 9.38 -23.10
N THR A 86 -4.49 10.29 -22.48
CA THR A 86 -5.65 10.93 -23.11
C THR A 86 -5.23 12.02 -24.09
N SER A 87 -4.00 12.49 -24.00
CA SER A 87 -3.49 13.52 -24.90
C SER A 87 -3.11 13.00 -26.29
N ALA A 88 -3.48 13.76 -27.32
CA ALA A 88 -3.18 13.43 -28.71
C ALA A 88 -1.67 13.27 -29.00
N SER A 89 -0.81 13.90 -28.20
CA SER A 89 0.64 13.87 -28.36
C SER A 89 1.35 12.80 -27.53
N TYR A 90 0.61 12.01 -26.73
CA TYR A 90 1.19 10.99 -25.84
C TYR A 90 2.01 9.93 -26.59
N SER A 91 1.46 9.43 -27.70
CA SER A 91 2.11 8.42 -28.55
C SER A 91 3.35 8.98 -29.26
N ASN A 92 3.29 10.25 -29.67
CA ASN A 92 4.36 10.91 -30.43
C ASN A 92 5.53 11.38 -29.54
N THR A 93 5.32 11.41 -28.22
CA THR A 93 6.37 11.76 -27.26
C THR A 93 7.25 10.54 -27.00
N ASN A 94 8.24 10.35 -27.89
CA ASN A 94 9.20 9.24 -27.82
C ASN A 94 10.40 9.55 -26.91
N LYS A 95 10.78 10.83 -26.79
CA LYS A 95 11.79 11.30 -25.84
C LYS A 95 11.08 11.93 -24.64
N PHE A 96 11.07 11.24 -23.51
CA PHE A 96 10.35 11.69 -22.33
C PHE A 96 10.98 11.26 -21.01
N THR A 97 10.64 12.01 -19.96
CA THR A 97 10.80 11.56 -18.57
C THR A 97 9.46 11.00 -18.06
N PRO A 98 9.40 9.74 -17.59
CA PRO A 98 8.18 9.15 -17.05
C PRO A 98 7.91 9.60 -15.61
N TYR A 99 6.65 9.93 -15.32
CA TYR A 99 6.14 10.21 -13.98
C TYR A 99 4.96 9.29 -13.65
N ARG A 100 4.71 9.04 -12.36
CA ARG A 100 3.64 8.13 -11.90
C ARG A 100 2.29 8.84 -11.86
N SER A 101 2.29 10.16 -11.80
CA SER A 101 1.09 10.98 -11.83
C SER A 101 1.34 12.33 -12.47
N MET A 102 0.24 13.01 -12.82
CA MET A 102 0.30 14.33 -13.42
C MET A 102 0.84 15.36 -12.42
N ASP A 103 0.42 15.26 -11.16
CA ASP A 103 0.93 16.08 -10.05
C ASP A 103 2.44 15.97 -9.87
N GLU A 104 3.00 14.76 -9.96
CA GLU A 104 4.44 14.55 -9.86
C GLU A 104 5.18 15.23 -11.02
N CYS A 105 4.65 15.11 -12.24
CA CYS A 105 5.20 15.78 -13.42
C CYS A 105 5.18 17.31 -13.28
N LEU A 106 4.09 17.89 -12.76
CA LEU A 106 4.00 19.33 -12.51
C LEU A 106 4.99 19.79 -11.43
N LYS A 107 5.16 19.03 -10.35
CA LYS A 107 6.15 19.31 -9.30
C LYS A 107 7.59 19.25 -9.81
N SER A 108 7.86 18.49 -10.87
CA SER A 108 9.17 18.48 -11.55
C SER A 108 9.44 19.73 -12.41
N GLY A 109 8.56 20.74 -12.37
CA GLY A 109 8.62 21.92 -13.24
C GLY A 109 8.03 21.67 -14.63
N GLY A 110 7.25 20.60 -14.80
CA GLY A 110 6.49 20.37 -16.02
C GLY A 110 5.29 21.30 -16.13
N LYS A 111 4.82 21.51 -17.37
CA LYS A 111 3.63 22.33 -17.67
C LYS A 111 2.49 21.42 -18.15
N PRO A 112 1.23 21.74 -17.82
CA PRO A 112 0.09 20.99 -18.36
C PRO A 112 -0.06 21.27 -19.86
N ILE A 113 -0.66 20.32 -20.58
CA ILE A 113 -1.11 20.54 -21.95
C ILE A 113 -2.18 21.63 -21.93
N LYS A 114 -2.02 22.64 -22.78
CA LYS A 114 -3.09 23.61 -23.05
C LYS A 114 -4.12 22.93 -23.95
N LYS A 115 -5.39 22.92 -23.51
CA LYS A 115 -6.53 22.46 -24.31
C LYS A 115 -6.69 23.31 -25.56
#